data_AF-A0AA42LIR0-F1
#
_entry.id   AF-A0AA42LIR0-F1
#
_cell.length_a   1.000
_cell.length_b   1.000
_cell.length_c   1.000
_cell.angle_alpha   90.00
_cell.angle_beta   90.00
_cell.angle_gamma   90.00
#
_symmetry.space_group_name_H-M   'P 1'
#
loop_
_entity.id
_entity.type
_entity.pdbx_description
1 polymer ?
#
loop_
_entity_poly.entity_id
_entity_poly.type
_entity_poly.pdbx_seq_one_letter_code
_entity_poly.pdbx_strand_id
1 'polypeptide(L)'
;MLSLIKNGPILIVAAAATAWPLSHYLTGDRTASLPVAFLLATIILAAMLYGALARFDASLTKRISTGRLVQWLVRVNGVEVGSISDMEFAAIQRQALRDGSFVSAHATSVARAAFLLVVAISVLVPTLGLWAVFATALTVPGAVQEVIQAIWAMNDQYFVELLRMSLDVGVFGGALVLILVTLCWSHRDSSPCNHAVGTLLRRRFKVAAKGAVKVHRDWSLLPPSRIPTAP
;
A
#
# COMPACT_ATOMS: atom_id res chain seq x y z
N MET A 1 4.20 -21.78 -8.68
CA MET A 1 3.48 -20.87 -7.77
C MET A 1 4.19 -20.63 -6.42
N LEU A 2 4.98 -21.58 -5.89
CA LEU A 2 5.99 -21.30 -4.84
C LEU A 2 6.99 -20.18 -5.21
N SER A 3 7.10 -19.83 -6.50
CA SER A 3 8.02 -18.80 -7.00
C SER A 3 7.61 -17.38 -6.63
N LEU A 4 6.33 -17.03 -6.46
CA LEU A 4 5.99 -15.62 -6.18
C LEU A 4 6.31 -15.19 -4.73
N ILE A 5 6.21 -16.12 -3.76
CA ILE A 5 6.68 -15.89 -2.39
C ILE A 5 8.22 -15.87 -2.34
N LYS A 6 8.87 -16.68 -3.19
CA LYS A 6 10.34 -16.68 -3.35
C LYS A 6 10.84 -15.42 -4.09
N ASN A 7 10.01 -14.81 -4.94
CA ASN A 7 10.35 -13.69 -5.82
C ASN A 7 9.71 -12.36 -5.40
N GLY A 8 8.90 -12.30 -4.35
CA GLY A 8 8.43 -11.06 -3.74
C GLY A 8 9.57 -10.11 -3.34
N PRO A 9 10.68 -10.61 -2.77
CA PRO A 9 11.90 -9.83 -2.59
C PRO A 9 12.48 -9.37 -3.92
N ILE A 10 12.41 -10.18 -4.97
CA ILE A 10 12.93 -9.84 -6.31
C ILE A 10 12.13 -8.70 -6.95
N LEU A 11 10.82 -8.62 -6.75
CA LEU A 11 9.99 -7.52 -7.23
C LEU A 11 10.27 -6.21 -6.48
N ILE A 12 10.49 -6.27 -5.16
CA ILE A 12 10.85 -5.10 -4.37
C ILE A 12 12.30 -4.65 -4.65
N VAL A 13 13.21 -5.61 -4.85
CA VAL A 13 14.58 -5.37 -5.31
C VAL A 13 14.60 -4.84 -6.73
N ALA A 14 13.70 -5.28 -7.63
CA ALA A 14 13.59 -4.75 -8.99
C ALA A 14 13.01 -3.32 -9.01
N ALA A 15 12.06 -3.01 -8.13
CA ALA A 15 11.57 -1.64 -7.93
C ALA A 15 12.67 -0.72 -7.35
N ALA A 16 13.47 -1.23 -6.40
CA ALA A 16 14.65 -0.52 -5.87
C ALA A 16 15.76 -0.37 -6.95
N ALA A 17 15.96 -1.38 -7.80
CA ALA A 17 16.95 -1.38 -8.87
C ALA A 17 16.57 -0.50 -10.06
N THR A 18 15.30 -0.16 -10.24
CA THR A 18 14.83 0.80 -11.26
C THR A 18 14.82 2.24 -10.75
N ALA A 19 14.63 2.45 -9.45
CA ALA A 19 14.76 3.76 -8.81
C ALA A 19 16.22 4.23 -8.67
N TRP A 20 17.16 3.30 -8.52
CA TRP A 20 18.59 3.57 -8.37
C TRP A 20 19.21 4.34 -9.56
N PRO A 21 19.07 3.92 -10.83
CA PRO A 21 19.55 4.68 -11.99
C PRO A 21 18.89 6.05 -12.12
N LEU A 22 17.59 6.16 -11.82
CA LEU A 22 16.86 7.42 -11.93
C LEU A 22 17.37 8.45 -10.91
N SER A 23 17.61 8.03 -9.68
CA SER A 23 18.16 8.89 -8.62
C SER A 23 19.61 9.32 -8.89
N HIS A 24 20.43 8.43 -9.47
CA HIS A 24 21.83 8.70 -9.80
C HIS A 24 21.98 9.60 -11.04
N TYR A 25 21.05 9.49 -12.00
CA TYR A 25 20.99 10.33 -13.19
C TYR A 25 20.61 11.79 -12.87
N LEU A 26 19.85 12.02 -11.79
CA LEU A 26 19.37 13.35 -11.39
C LEU A 26 20.30 14.08 -10.39
N THR A 27 21.12 13.36 -9.63
CA THR A 27 21.83 13.92 -8.46
C THR A 27 23.30 14.31 -8.65
N GLY A 28 23.93 14.00 -9.80
CA GLY A 28 25.26 14.51 -10.19
C GLY A 28 26.29 14.56 -9.05
N ASP A 29 26.93 13.42 -8.77
CA ASP A 29 28.15 13.16 -7.98
C ASP A 29 28.38 13.80 -6.60
N ARG A 30 27.52 14.68 -6.08
CA ARG A 30 27.73 15.33 -4.75
C ARG A 30 26.73 14.96 -3.65
N THR A 31 25.68 14.19 -3.93
CA THR A 31 24.69 13.76 -2.92
C THR A 31 24.46 12.25 -2.93
N ALA A 32 25.54 11.46 -2.82
CA ALA A 32 25.49 10.00 -2.76
C ALA A 32 24.64 9.44 -1.59
N SER A 33 24.24 10.27 -0.62
CA SER A 33 23.46 9.86 0.56
C SER A 33 21.98 9.62 0.28
N LEU A 34 21.34 10.35 -0.64
CA LEU A 34 19.88 10.23 -0.89
C LEU A 34 19.49 8.94 -1.61
N PRO A 35 20.17 8.52 -2.70
CA PRO A 35 19.91 7.22 -3.34
C PRO A 35 20.11 6.06 -2.36
N VAL A 36 21.15 6.15 -1.54
CA VAL A 36 21.50 5.14 -0.54
C VAL A 36 20.45 5.10 0.58
N ALA A 37 20.00 6.25 1.09
CA ALA A 37 18.96 6.33 2.10
C ALA A 37 17.62 5.77 1.60
N PHE A 38 17.23 6.10 0.35
CA PHE A 38 16.01 5.56 -0.26
C PHE A 38 16.10 4.05 -0.47
N LEU A 39 17.24 3.55 -0.99
CA LEU A 39 17.48 2.12 -1.15
C LEU A 39 17.43 1.39 0.20
N LEU A 40 18.09 1.92 1.24
CA LEU A 40 18.02 1.36 2.59
C LEU A 40 16.59 1.35 3.13
N ALA A 41 15.84 2.44 2.97
CA ALA A 41 14.44 2.52 3.41
C ALA A 41 13.57 1.47 2.71
N THR A 42 13.76 1.26 1.39
CA THR A 42 13.02 0.25 0.63
C THR A 42 13.36 -1.18 1.08
N ILE A 43 14.63 -1.45 1.37
CA ILE A 43 15.08 -2.75 1.88
C ILE A 43 14.49 -3.01 3.27
N ILE A 44 14.54 -2.02 4.17
CA ILE A 44 13.98 -2.12 5.52
C ILE A 44 12.48 -2.41 5.43
N LEU A 45 11.74 -1.65 4.61
CA LEU A 45 10.30 -1.86 4.41
C LEU A 45 10.00 -3.25 3.85
N ALA A 46 10.78 -3.71 2.87
CA ALA A 46 10.67 -5.06 2.30
C ALA A 46 10.88 -6.14 3.36
N ALA A 47 11.91 -5.99 4.19
CA ALA A 47 12.22 -6.92 5.27
C ALA A 47 11.13 -6.94 6.34
N MET A 48 10.58 -5.78 6.71
CA MET A 48 9.45 -5.68 7.65
C MET A 48 8.20 -6.38 7.10
N LEU A 49 7.83 -6.11 5.83
CA LEU A 49 6.69 -6.75 5.16
C LEU A 49 6.87 -8.26 5.08
N TYR A 50 8.04 -8.73 4.66
CA TYR A 50 8.36 -10.15 4.61
C TYR A 50 8.27 -10.80 6.00
N GLY A 51 8.84 -10.15 7.02
CA GLY A 51 8.76 -10.60 8.41
C GLY A 51 7.32 -10.68 8.92
N ALA A 52 6.48 -9.70 8.60
CA ALA A 52 5.06 -9.71 8.95
C ALA A 52 4.31 -10.87 8.25
N LEU A 53 4.54 -11.08 6.96
CA LEU A 53 3.96 -12.20 6.20
C LEU A 53 4.40 -13.56 6.74
N ALA A 54 5.69 -13.72 7.07
CA ALA A 54 6.22 -14.95 7.63
C ALA A 54 5.62 -15.24 9.02
N ARG A 55 5.50 -14.22 9.88
CA ARG A 55 4.82 -14.35 11.18
C ARG A 55 3.35 -14.73 11.01
N PHE A 56 2.69 -14.18 10.00
CA PHE A 56 1.30 -14.49 9.70
C PHE A 56 1.12 -15.94 9.20
N ASP A 57 1.94 -16.43 8.26
CA ASP A 57 1.92 -17.84 7.82
C ASP A 57 2.21 -18.80 8.98
N ALA A 58 3.17 -18.45 9.85
CA ALA A 58 3.47 -19.23 11.05
C ALA A 58 2.28 -19.29 12.02
N SER A 59 1.61 -18.16 12.25
CA SER A 59 0.40 -18.07 13.08
C SER A 59 -0.75 -18.93 12.51
N LEU A 60 -0.98 -18.88 11.19
CA LEU A 60 -1.97 -19.72 10.52
C LEU A 60 -1.63 -21.20 10.62
N THR A 61 -0.35 -21.55 10.43
CA THR A 61 0.13 -22.94 10.57
C THR A 61 -0.14 -23.46 11.99
N LYS A 62 0.13 -22.64 13.01
CA LYS A 62 -0.17 -22.98 14.41
C LYS A 62 -1.68 -23.17 14.64
N ARG A 63 -2.54 -22.33 14.06
CA ARG A 63 -4.00 -22.48 14.17
C ARG A 63 -4.50 -23.77 13.54
N ILE A 64 -3.94 -24.15 12.39
CA ILE A 64 -4.28 -25.40 11.71
C ILE A 64 -3.89 -26.61 12.57
N SER A 65 -2.70 -26.60 13.20
CA SER A 65 -2.24 -27.74 14.01
C SER A 65 -2.86 -27.82 15.41
N THR A 66 -3.21 -26.69 16.02
CA THR A 66 -3.74 -26.66 17.40
C THR A 66 -5.23 -27.02 17.48
N GLY A 67 -5.98 -26.91 16.36
CA GLY A 67 -7.38 -27.34 16.31
C GLY A 67 -8.28 -26.67 17.34
N ARG A 68 -8.31 -25.32 17.37
CA ARG A 68 -9.15 -24.58 18.33
C ARG A 68 -10.63 -24.90 18.12
N LEU A 69 -11.36 -25.12 19.22
CA LEU A 69 -12.83 -25.23 19.27
C LEU A 69 -13.51 -23.87 19.05
N VAL A 70 -13.15 -23.19 17.96
CA VAL A 70 -13.77 -21.93 17.53
C VAL A 70 -14.45 -22.18 16.20
N GLN A 71 -15.71 -21.77 16.09
CA GLN A 71 -16.42 -21.73 14.83
C GLN A 71 -16.54 -20.29 14.34
N TRP A 72 -16.61 -20.16 13.03
CA TRP A 72 -16.76 -18.90 12.32
C TRP A 72 -18.03 -18.95 11.48
N LEU A 73 -18.91 -17.98 11.66
CA LEU A 73 -20.11 -17.79 10.86
C LEU A 73 -19.76 -17.00 9.60
N VAL A 74 -20.13 -17.54 8.44
CA VAL A 74 -19.87 -16.94 7.14
C VAL A 74 -21.16 -16.32 6.62
N ARG A 75 -21.12 -15.01 6.39
CA ARG A 75 -22.21 -14.25 5.79
C ARG A 75 -21.83 -13.75 4.41
N VAL A 76 -22.72 -13.93 3.45
CA VAL A 76 -22.59 -13.40 2.08
C VAL A 76 -23.73 -12.43 1.85
N ASN A 77 -23.42 -11.16 1.57
CA ASN A 77 -24.41 -10.09 1.42
C ASN A 77 -25.40 -9.98 2.61
N GLY A 78 -24.89 -10.22 3.83
CA GLY A 78 -25.69 -10.17 5.06
C GLY A 78 -26.48 -11.44 5.36
N VAL A 79 -26.60 -12.37 4.42
CA VAL A 79 -27.26 -13.67 4.61
C VAL A 79 -26.26 -14.68 5.17
N GLU A 80 -26.63 -15.38 6.23
CA GLU A 80 -25.84 -16.46 6.80
C GLU A 80 -25.87 -17.68 5.90
N VAL A 81 -24.69 -18.17 5.54
CA VAL A 81 -24.53 -19.29 4.59
C VAL A 81 -24.15 -20.57 5.34
N GLY A 82 -23.43 -20.44 6.45
CA GLY A 82 -23.05 -21.58 7.30
C GLY A 82 -21.89 -21.25 8.22
N SER A 83 -21.48 -22.24 9.01
CA SER A 83 -20.31 -22.16 9.89
C SER A 83 -19.12 -22.95 9.35
N ILE A 84 -17.91 -22.52 9.73
CA ILE A 84 -16.64 -23.18 9.40
C ILE A 84 -15.76 -23.26 10.65
N SER A 85 -15.02 -24.36 10.81
CA SER A 85 -14.09 -24.52 11.93
C SER A 85 -12.89 -23.58 11.81
N ASP A 86 -12.25 -23.21 12.93
CA ASP A 86 -11.05 -22.36 12.94
C ASP A 86 -9.92 -22.95 12.10
N MET A 87 -9.77 -24.27 12.14
CA MET A 87 -8.76 -25.00 11.38
C MET A 87 -9.00 -24.87 9.87
N GLU A 88 -10.24 -25.14 9.41
CA GLU A 88 -10.58 -25.01 7.99
C GLU A 88 -10.46 -23.55 7.52
N PHE A 89 -10.90 -22.59 8.35
CA PHE A 89 -10.79 -21.19 8.01
C PHE A 89 -9.33 -20.73 7.92
N ALA A 90 -8.47 -21.15 8.86
CA ALA A 90 -7.04 -20.86 8.82
C ALA A 90 -6.36 -21.51 7.61
N ALA A 91 -6.78 -22.71 7.19
CA ALA A 91 -6.29 -23.35 5.97
C ALA A 91 -6.66 -22.55 4.71
N ILE A 92 -7.90 -22.05 4.62
CA ILE A 92 -8.34 -21.18 3.51
C ILE A 92 -7.54 -19.87 3.48
N GLN A 93 -7.35 -19.23 4.64
CA GLN A 93 -6.54 -18.00 4.74
C GLN A 93 -5.10 -18.25 4.27
N ARG A 94 -4.52 -19.39 4.66
CA ARG A 94 -3.16 -19.76 4.26
C ARG A 94 -3.05 -20.06 2.77
N GLN A 95 -4.05 -20.73 2.19
CA GLN A 95 -4.12 -20.97 0.76
C GLN A 95 -4.19 -19.66 -0.03
N ALA A 96 -5.06 -18.74 0.38
CA ALA A 96 -5.16 -17.41 -0.23
C ALA A 96 -3.85 -16.61 -0.13
N LEU A 97 -3.14 -16.71 1.01
CA LEU A 97 -1.83 -16.10 1.21
C LEU A 97 -0.76 -16.71 0.29
N ARG A 98 -0.85 -18.00 -0.02
CA ARG A 98 0.13 -18.70 -0.87
C ARG A 98 -0.12 -18.56 -2.36
N ASP A 99 -1.35 -18.28 -2.77
CA ASP A 99 -1.70 -18.01 -4.17
C ASP A 99 -0.99 -16.76 -4.72
N GLY A 100 -0.63 -15.80 -3.86
CA GLY A 100 0.17 -14.62 -4.24
C GLY A 100 -0.51 -13.66 -5.22
N SER A 101 -1.71 -13.98 -5.71
CA SER A 101 -2.51 -13.15 -6.61
C SER A 101 -2.89 -11.81 -6.00
N PHE A 102 -2.98 -11.74 -4.66
CA PHE A 102 -3.17 -10.47 -3.96
C PHE A 102 -1.94 -9.56 -4.07
N VAL A 103 -0.73 -10.10 -4.17
CA VAL A 103 0.52 -9.31 -4.27
C VAL A 103 0.56 -8.57 -5.61
N SER A 104 0.24 -9.26 -6.70
CA SER A 104 0.19 -8.61 -8.02
C SER A 104 -0.92 -7.57 -8.11
N ALA A 105 -2.11 -7.86 -7.56
CA ALA A 105 -3.20 -6.90 -7.47
C ALA A 105 -2.86 -5.69 -6.59
N HIS A 106 -2.09 -5.89 -5.53
CA HIS A 106 -1.62 -4.80 -4.68
C HIS A 106 -0.54 -3.97 -5.38
N ALA A 107 0.40 -4.61 -6.08
CA ALA A 107 1.44 -3.94 -6.85
C ALA A 107 0.84 -3.06 -7.96
N THR A 108 -0.15 -3.56 -8.71
CA THR A 108 -0.83 -2.76 -9.75
C THR A 108 -1.62 -1.60 -9.15
N SER A 109 -2.25 -1.81 -8.00
CA SER A 109 -2.98 -0.76 -7.30
C SER A 109 -2.05 0.35 -6.78
N VAL A 110 -0.92 -0.03 -6.19
CA VAL A 110 0.13 0.89 -5.74
C VAL A 110 0.74 1.65 -6.92
N ALA A 111 1.05 0.95 -8.02
CA ALA A 111 1.56 1.58 -9.24
C ALA A 111 0.55 2.59 -9.81
N ARG A 112 -0.74 2.25 -9.83
CA ARG A 112 -1.80 3.17 -10.26
C ARG A 112 -1.91 4.37 -9.34
N ALA A 113 -1.83 4.19 -8.03
CA ALA A 113 -1.86 5.29 -7.06
C ALA A 113 -0.65 6.22 -7.23
N ALA A 114 0.55 5.65 -7.41
CA ALA A 114 1.76 6.41 -7.68
C ALA A 114 1.65 7.20 -9.00
N PHE A 115 1.13 6.58 -10.06
CA PHE A 115 0.90 7.27 -11.33
C PHE A 115 -0.09 8.42 -11.19
N LEU A 116 -1.22 8.21 -10.50
CA LEU A 116 -2.21 9.27 -10.24
C LEU A 116 -1.62 10.40 -9.39
N LEU A 117 -0.74 10.08 -8.44
CA LEU A 117 -0.04 11.08 -7.64
C LEU A 117 0.89 11.94 -8.51
N VAL A 118 1.66 11.32 -9.40
CA VAL A 118 2.52 12.04 -10.36
C VAL A 118 1.68 12.96 -11.23
N VAL A 119 0.59 12.45 -11.82
CA VAL A 119 -0.34 13.24 -12.62
C VAL A 119 -0.92 14.41 -11.82
N ALA A 120 -1.34 14.17 -10.58
CA ALA A 120 -1.88 15.20 -9.71
C ALA A 120 -0.85 16.30 -9.41
N ILE A 121 0.40 15.93 -9.09
CA ILE A 121 1.49 16.88 -8.83
C ILE A 121 1.80 17.69 -10.10
N SER A 122 1.89 17.03 -11.26
CA SER A 122 2.15 17.68 -12.55
C SER A 122 1.10 18.72 -12.94
N VAL A 123 -0.14 18.60 -12.45
CA VAL A 123 -1.20 19.59 -12.68
C VAL A 123 -1.28 20.61 -11.54
N LEU A 124 -1.18 20.16 -10.29
CA LEU A 124 -1.35 20.99 -9.10
C LEU A 124 -0.23 22.02 -8.97
N VAL A 125 1.03 21.64 -9.19
CA VAL A 125 2.17 22.54 -9.02
C VAL A 125 2.12 23.73 -9.99
N PRO A 126 1.94 23.55 -11.31
CA PRO A 126 1.76 24.68 -12.23
C PRO A 126 0.53 25.52 -11.91
N THR A 127 -0.56 24.89 -11.51
CA THR A 127 -1.81 25.59 -11.15
C THR A 127 -1.60 26.49 -9.93
N LEU A 128 -0.98 25.97 -8.87
CA LEU A 128 -0.64 26.76 -7.68
C LEU A 128 0.36 27.87 -8.00
N GLY A 129 1.36 27.58 -8.84
CA GLY A 129 2.32 28.59 -9.31
C GLY A 129 1.64 29.73 -10.06
N LEU A 130 0.71 29.42 -10.96
CA LEU A 130 -0.09 30.41 -11.69
C LEU A 130 -0.89 31.30 -10.72
N TRP A 131 -1.60 30.68 -9.77
CA TRP A 131 -2.41 31.42 -8.80
C TRP A 131 -1.56 32.25 -7.83
N ALA A 132 -0.37 31.76 -7.46
CA ALA A 132 0.58 32.52 -6.66
C ALA A 132 1.01 33.79 -7.40
N VAL A 133 1.44 33.68 -8.67
CA VAL A 133 1.82 34.86 -9.48
C VAL A 133 0.66 35.84 -9.62
N PHE A 134 -0.57 35.33 -9.85
CA PHE A 134 -1.76 36.17 -9.93
C PHE A 134 -2.06 36.91 -8.61
N ALA A 135 -1.95 36.23 -7.47
CA ALA A 135 -2.13 36.85 -6.16
C ALA A 135 -1.05 37.92 -5.88
N THR A 136 0.19 37.68 -6.28
CA THR A 136 1.27 38.67 -6.16
C THR A 136 1.00 39.89 -7.03
N ALA A 137 0.46 39.70 -8.24
CA ALA A 137 0.10 40.80 -9.14
C ALA A 137 -1.00 41.72 -8.57
N LEU A 138 -1.95 41.16 -7.81
CA LEU A 138 -3.03 41.94 -7.19
C LEU A 138 -2.58 42.68 -5.92
N THR A 139 -1.65 42.11 -5.16
CA THR A 139 -1.24 42.63 -3.84
C THR A 139 -0.03 43.56 -3.92
N VAL A 140 0.95 43.23 -4.76
CA VAL A 140 2.19 44.01 -4.95
C VAL A 140 2.58 44.00 -6.44
N PRO A 141 2.01 44.88 -7.27
CA PRO A 141 2.19 44.85 -8.73
C PRO A 141 3.66 44.92 -9.18
N GLY A 142 4.50 45.67 -8.46
CA GLY A 142 5.94 45.79 -8.75
C GLY A 142 6.75 44.51 -8.52
N ALA A 143 6.30 43.65 -7.59
CA ALA A 143 7.00 42.41 -7.25
C ALA A 143 6.89 41.35 -8.37
N VAL A 144 5.90 41.46 -9.26
CA VAL A 144 5.76 40.53 -10.40
C VAL A 144 6.95 40.64 -11.35
N GLN A 145 7.42 41.86 -11.58
CA GLN A 145 8.55 42.12 -12.47
C GLN A 145 9.85 41.57 -11.88
N GLU A 146 10.02 41.69 -10.56
CA GLU A 146 11.13 41.10 -9.81
C GLU A 146 11.09 39.57 -9.83
N VAL A 147 9.91 38.95 -9.66
CA VAL A 147 9.75 37.48 -9.74
C VAL A 147 10.06 36.98 -11.15
N ILE A 148 9.55 37.65 -12.19
CA ILE A 148 9.85 37.30 -13.58
C ILE A 148 11.35 37.44 -13.84
N GLN A 149 11.97 38.55 -13.45
CA GLN A 149 13.41 38.74 -13.61
C GLN A 149 14.22 37.72 -12.81
N ALA A 150 13.80 37.34 -11.60
CA ALA A 150 14.44 36.30 -10.81
C ALA A 150 14.34 34.92 -11.47
N ILE A 151 13.23 34.62 -12.14
CA ILE A 151 13.06 33.38 -12.94
C ILE A 151 13.97 33.42 -14.17
N TRP A 152 14.03 34.53 -14.89
CA TRP A 152 14.88 34.68 -16.08
C TRP A 152 16.38 34.76 -15.76
N ALA A 153 16.74 35.31 -14.60
CA ALA A 153 18.11 35.37 -14.09
C ALA A 153 18.50 34.12 -13.30
N MET A 154 17.61 33.14 -13.19
CA MET A 154 17.87 31.90 -12.48
C MET A 154 18.95 31.12 -13.25
N ASN A 155 20.15 31.09 -12.69
CA ASN A 155 21.26 30.32 -13.22
C ASN A 155 20.89 28.82 -13.25
N ASP A 156 21.39 28.07 -14.23
CA ASP A 156 21.09 26.64 -14.40
C ASP A 156 21.34 25.83 -13.11
N GLN A 157 22.32 26.24 -12.31
CA GLN A 157 22.62 25.61 -11.01
C GLN A 157 21.50 25.79 -9.97
N TYR A 158 20.90 26.98 -9.87
CA TYR A 158 19.79 27.24 -8.95
C TYR A 158 18.52 26.51 -9.38
N PHE A 159 18.28 26.44 -10.69
CA PHE A 159 17.17 25.67 -11.23
C PHE A 159 17.30 24.18 -10.90
N VAL A 160 18.50 23.61 -11.04
CA VAL A 160 18.79 22.21 -10.67
C VAL A 160 18.62 21.97 -9.16
N GLU A 161 19.04 22.88 -8.29
CA GLU A 161 18.83 22.76 -6.83
C GLU A 161 17.35 22.83 -6.45
N LEU A 162 16.58 23.75 -7.04
CA LEU A 162 15.15 23.85 -6.82
C LEU A 162 14.41 22.58 -7.26
N LEU A 163 14.80 22.05 -8.43
CA LEU A 163 14.25 20.81 -8.95
C LEU A 163 14.56 19.63 -8.01
N ARG A 164 15.78 19.57 -7.45
CA ARG A 164 16.17 18.57 -6.44
C ARG A 164 15.37 18.68 -5.15
N MET A 165 15.23 19.86 -4.57
CA MET A 165 14.40 20.05 -3.38
C MET A 165 12.94 19.65 -3.62
N SER A 166 12.40 19.97 -4.80
CA SER A 166 11.03 19.58 -5.17
C SER A 166 10.87 18.06 -5.32
N LEU A 167 11.90 17.38 -5.85
CA LEU A 167 11.97 15.93 -5.93
C LEU A 167 12.06 15.30 -4.54
N ASP A 168 12.86 15.85 -3.63
CA ASP A 168 12.98 15.35 -2.26
C ASP A 168 11.63 15.41 -1.54
N VAL A 169 10.96 16.57 -1.58
CA VAL A 169 9.62 16.74 -0.98
C VAL A 169 8.61 15.81 -1.65
N GLY A 170 8.69 15.64 -2.98
CA GLY A 170 7.83 14.72 -3.73
C GLY A 170 8.05 13.25 -3.35
N VAL A 171 9.29 12.82 -3.14
CA VAL A 171 9.64 11.45 -2.75
C VAL A 171 9.22 11.18 -1.31
N PHE A 172 9.54 12.06 -0.36
CA PHE A 172 9.16 11.86 1.05
C PHE A 172 7.64 11.98 1.26
N GLY A 173 7.02 12.99 0.66
CA GLY A 173 5.56 13.19 0.71
C GLY A 173 4.81 12.06 -0.02
N GLY A 174 5.29 11.66 -1.20
CA GLY A 174 4.71 10.57 -1.96
C GLY A 174 4.86 9.21 -1.29
N ALA A 175 6.03 8.93 -0.68
CA ALA A 175 6.23 7.72 0.10
C ALA A 175 5.28 7.66 1.30
N LEU A 176 5.09 8.76 2.03
CA LEU A 176 4.15 8.82 3.15
C LEU A 176 2.70 8.55 2.69
N VAL A 177 2.27 9.17 1.59
CA VAL A 177 0.93 8.96 1.02
C VAL A 177 0.75 7.51 0.57
N LEU A 178 1.74 6.91 -0.08
CA LEU A 178 1.69 5.51 -0.49
C LEU A 178 1.66 4.54 0.71
N ILE A 179 2.43 4.83 1.77
CA ILE A 179 2.38 4.06 3.02
C ILE A 179 0.99 4.16 3.67
N LEU A 180 0.43 5.37 3.76
CA LEU A 180 -0.91 5.57 4.33
C LEU A 180 -1.98 4.86 3.49
N VAL A 181 -1.92 4.98 2.16
CA VAL A 181 -2.85 4.30 1.25
C VAL A 181 -2.74 2.79 1.40
N THR A 182 -1.53 2.22 1.47
CA THR A 182 -1.35 0.77 1.63
C THR A 182 -1.82 0.27 3.00
N LEU A 183 -1.55 1.00 4.08
CA LEU A 183 -2.02 0.68 5.43
C LEU A 183 -3.55 0.74 5.54
N CYS A 184 -4.18 1.79 5.02
CA CYS A 184 -5.63 1.93 5.02
C CYS A 184 -6.34 0.92 4.09
N TRP A 185 -5.69 0.50 3.00
CA TRP A 185 -6.27 -0.49 2.08
C TRP A 185 -6.37 -1.88 2.70
N SER A 186 -5.45 -2.25 3.59
CA SER A 186 -5.46 -3.54 4.29
C SER A 186 -6.76 -3.78 5.07
N HIS A 187 -7.37 -2.72 5.59
CA HIS A 187 -8.59 -2.80 6.40
C HIS A 187 -9.89 -2.85 5.59
N ARG A 188 -9.83 -2.70 4.25
CA ARG A 188 -11.03 -2.67 3.41
C ARG A 188 -11.55 -4.08 3.12
N ASP A 189 -12.86 -4.29 3.25
CA ASP A 189 -13.53 -5.55 2.87
C ASP A 189 -13.23 -5.98 1.41
N SER A 190 -12.89 -5.02 0.55
CA SER A 190 -12.53 -5.22 -0.85
C SER A 190 -11.02 -5.44 -1.06
N SER A 191 -10.22 -5.68 -0.02
CA SER A 191 -8.79 -5.94 -0.20
C SER A 191 -8.59 -7.19 -1.07
N PRO A 192 -7.56 -7.24 -1.94
CA PRO A 192 -7.33 -8.39 -2.81
C PRO A 192 -7.17 -9.72 -2.04
N CYS A 193 -6.61 -9.66 -0.82
CA CYS A 193 -6.49 -10.80 0.08
C CYS A 193 -7.87 -11.27 0.58
N ASN A 194 -8.72 -10.36 1.06
CA ASN A 194 -10.09 -10.69 1.48
C ASN A 194 -10.94 -11.21 0.32
N HIS A 195 -10.70 -10.71 -0.89
CA HIS A 195 -11.38 -11.22 -2.10
C HIS A 195 -10.95 -12.66 -2.44
N ALA A 196 -9.67 -12.99 -2.31
CA ALA A 196 -9.17 -14.35 -2.52
C ALA A 196 -9.77 -15.32 -1.49
N VAL A 197 -9.74 -14.95 -0.19
CA VAL A 197 -10.38 -15.72 0.89
C VAL A 197 -11.88 -15.88 0.64
N GLY A 198 -12.58 -14.80 0.28
CA GLY A 198 -14.01 -14.82 -0.03
C GLY A 198 -14.35 -15.71 -1.22
N THR A 199 -13.49 -15.76 -2.23
CA THR A 199 -13.67 -16.65 -3.40
C THR A 199 -13.55 -18.12 -3.00
N LEU A 200 -12.58 -18.47 -2.16
CA LEU A 200 -12.42 -19.82 -1.63
C LEU A 200 -13.59 -20.22 -0.72
N LEU A 201 -14.07 -19.30 0.13
CA LEU A 201 -15.27 -19.52 0.96
C LEU A 201 -16.51 -19.76 0.10
N ARG A 202 -16.76 -18.95 -0.93
CA ARG A 202 -17.89 -19.16 -1.83
C ARG A 202 -17.84 -20.53 -2.53
N ARG A 203 -16.66 -20.97 -2.97
CA ARG A 203 -16.47 -22.31 -3.55
C ARG A 203 -16.77 -23.40 -2.52
N ARG A 204 -16.31 -23.24 -1.28
CA ARG A 204 -16.55 -24.18 -0.17
C ARG A 204 -18.03 -24.35 0.17
N PHE A 205 -18.79 -23.24 0.16
CA PHE A 205 -20.23 -23.23 0.46
C PHE A 205 -21.13 -23.32 -0.77
N LYS A 206 -20.56 -23.49 -1.98
CA LYS A 206 -21.28 -23.54 -3.26
C LYS A 206 -22.21 -22.34 -3.50
N VAL A 207 -21.79 -21.15 -3.07
CA VAL A 207 -22.56 -19.90 -3.23
C VAL A 207 -22.13 -19.17 -4.49
N ALA A 208 -23.06 -19.01 -5.44
CA ALA A 208 -22.82 -18.25 -6.67
C ALA A 208 -22.92 -16.72 -6.48
N ALA A 209 -23.46 -16.26 -5.35
CA ALA A 209 -23.67 -14.85 -5.07
C ALA A 209 -22.35 -14.05 -5.02
N LYS A 210 -22.29 -12.98 -5.82
CA LYS A 210 -21.21 -11.98 -5.77
C LYS A 210 -21.53 -10.94 -4.68
N GLY A 211 -20.50 -10.40 -4.02
CA GLY A 211 -20.64 -9.32 -3.04
C GLY A 211 -19.85 -9.54 -1.74
N ALA A 212 -20.14 -8.79 -0.67
CA ALA A 212 -19.31 -8.81 0.53
C ALA A 212 -19.40 -10.15 1.27
N VAL A 213 -18.24 -10.78 1.53
CA VAL A 213 -18.13 -11.96 2.38
C VAL A 213 -17.59 -11.49 3.73
N LYS A 214 -18.38 -11.66 4.79
CA LYS A 214 -17.98 -11.30 6.15
C LYS A 214 -17.93 -12.56 6.99
N VAL A 215 -16.89 -12.68 7.79
CA VAL A 215 -16.67 -13.83 8.67
C VAL A 215 -16.61 -13.31 10.09
N HIS A 216 -17.51 -13.80 10.93
CA HIS A 216 -17.59 -13.42 12.33
C HIS A 216 -17.38 -14.65 13.19
N ARG A 217 -16.78 -14.47 14.36
CA ARG A 217 -16.66 -15.57 15.31
C ARG A 217 -18.05 -15.93 15.82
N ASP A 218 -18.35 -17.22 15.87
CA ASP A 218 -19.55 -17.69 16.53
C ASP A 218 -19.34 -17.62 18.05
N TRP A 219 -20.04 -16.69 18.69
CA TRP A 219 -19.97 -16.51 20.14
C TRP A 219 -20.93 -17.44 20.89
N SER A 220 -21.87 -18.09 20.20
CA SER A 220 -22.85 -18.99 20.82
C SER A 220 -22.22 -20.24 21.46
N LEU A 221 -21.02 -20.61 21.00
CA LEU A 221 -20.27 -21.77 21.48
C LEU A 221 -19.28 -21.43 22.60
N LEU A 222 -19.18 -20.16 23.00
CA LEU A 222 -18.31 -19.74 24.11
C LEU A 222 -19.10 -19.74 25.43
N PRO A 223 -18.49 -20.17 26.54
CA PRO A 223 -19.12 -20.04 27.86
C PRO A 223 -19.43 -18.56 28.13
N PRO A 224 -20.54 -18.25 28.83
CA PRO A 224 -21.05 -16.87 28.99
C PRO A 224 -20.01 -15.89 29.57
N SER A 225 -19.01 -16.37 30.31
CA SER A 225 -17.91 -15.59 30.86
C SER A 225 -16.90 -15.03 29.83
N ARG A 226 -16.99 -15.41 28.55
CA ARG A 226 -16.08 -14.97 27.48
C ARG A 226 -16.78 -14.26 26.32
N ILE A 227 -18.07 -13.99 26.44
CA ILE A 227 -18.79 -13.17 25.46
C ILE A 227 -18.39 -11.72 25.73
N PRO A 228 -17.79 -11.01 24.75
CA PRO A 228 -17.54 -9.58 24.92
C PRO A 228 -18.90 -8.88 25.06
N THR A 229 -19.17 -8.30 26.23
CA THR A 229 -20.29 -7.39 26.41
C THR A 229 -20.08 -6.20 25.48
N ALA A 230 -21.03 -5.99 24.57
CA ALA A 230 -20.98 -4.87 23.65
C ALA A 230 -20.83 -3.54 24.43
N PRO A 231 -19.99 -2.60 23.97
CA PRO A 231 -20.09 -1.20 24.40
C PRO A 231 -21.37 -0.56 23.87
#